data_AF-A0AAW0WGU1-F1
#
_entry.id   AF-A0AAW0WGU1-F1
#
_cell.length_a   1.000
_cell.length_b   1.000
_cell.length_c   1.000
_cell.angle_alpha   90.00
_cell.angle_beta   90.00
_cell.angle_gamma   90.00
#
_symmetry.space_group_name_H-M   'P 1'
#
loop_
_entity.id
_entity.type
_entity.pdbx_description
1 polymer ?
#
loop_
_entity_poly.entity_id
_entity_poly.type
_entity_poly.pdbx_seq_one_letter_code
_entity_poly.pdbx_strand_id
1 'polypeptide(L)'
;MRWWQLYLVATIILAEVTCSVSISRLLGTTTASVNDDPYSNLVLRMRPGLEDCDIILDNTKKILEAASQVLYIATEDKLFFKDVTILIPSALLSLCRLQDNNIPQVTKMPKVAIILGEDDPVFGGEPWTQQTQGCGKPGDFLYLPHAFLRSDNASSLYSKRGKRVVHEWAKVRWGVFEEYGIAEDQVFPLDSAQTASNTDNSSNWLPNYCANADLHGEFRQQCEFPSCSFILEEEQNATSSLLALYTPASVTSFCDSDTHKSLLPNKHNAQCGGQSVTTVLQYHHDFQRTSVCHRLHVHVISLVLHS
;
A
#
# COMPACT_ATOMS: atom_id res chain seq x y z
N MET A 1 -60.95 -7.78 -22.54
CA MET A 1 -60.79 -8.95 -21.65
C MET A 1 -59.52 -8.74 -20.84
N ARG A 2 -59.67 -8.68 -19.52
CA ARG A 2 -58.61 -8.40 -18.53
C ARG A 2 -57.63 -9.57 -18.45
N TRP A 3 -56.33 -9.29 -18.52
CA TRP A 3 -55.29 -10.19 -18.01
C TRP A 3 -54.50 -9.43 -16.95
N TRP A 4 -54.50 -10.00 -15.75
CA TRP A 4 -53.92 -9.44 -14.53
C TRP A 4 -52.42 -9.70 -14.50
N GLN A 5 -51.62 -8.67 -14.24
CA GLN A 5 -50.23 -8.85 -13.80
C GLN A 5 -50.24 -9.15 -12.29
N LEU A 6 -49.85 -10.36 -11.93
CA LEU A 6 -49.52 -10.75 -10.55
C LEU A 6 -48.14 -10.18 -10.20
N TYR A 7 -48.10 -9.18 -9.32
CA TYR A 7 -46.86 -8.75 -8.68
C TYR A 7 -46.56 -9.66 -7.48
N LEU A 8 -45.50 -10.45 -7.60
CA LEU A 8 -44.90 -11.19 -6.49
C LEU A 8 -43.99 -10.21 -5.72
N VAL A 9 -44.47 -9.69 -4.60
CA VAL A 9 -43.63 -8.91 -3.67
C VAL A 9 -42.85 -9.91 -2.83
N ALA A 10 -41.59 -10.15 -3.20
CA ALA A 10 -40.65 -10.87 -2.34
C ALA A 10 -40.20 -9.93 -1.21
N THR A 11 -40.77 -10.09 -0.02
CA THR A 11 -40.23 -9.49 1.20
C THR A 11 -38.91 -10.16 1.55
N ILE A 12 -37.80 -9.48 1.27
CA ILE A 12 -36.47 -9.85 1.78
C ILE A 12 -36.45 -9.52 3.27
N ILE A 13 -36.46 -10.56 4.11
CA ILE A 13 -36.22 -10.42 5.55
C ILE A 13 -34.72 -10.18 5.71
N LEU A 14 -34.33 -8.93 5.98
CA LEU A 14 -32.99 -8.60 6.47
C LEU A 14 -32.87 -9.19 7.88
N ALA A 15 -32.07 -10.25 8.01
CA ALA A 15 -31.66 -10.75 9.32
C ALA A 15 -30.76 -9.69 9.98
N GLU A 16 -31.30 -8.98 10.97
CA GLU A 16 -30.49 -8.15 11.87
C GLU A 16 -29.66 -9.08 12.76
N VAL A 17 -28.36 -9.18 12.47
CA VAL A 17 -27.39 -9.82 13.38
C VAL A 17 -27.24 -8.90 14.58
N THR A 18 -27.84 -9.27 15.70
CA THR A 18 -27.69 -8.56 16.97
C THR A 18 -26.31 -8.86 17.56
N CYS A 19 -25.47 -7.82 17.67
CA CYS A 19 -24.16 -7.91 18.31
C CYS A 19 -24.32 -8.03 19.83
N SER A 20 -23.78 -9.10 20.41
CA SER A 20 -23.66 -9.24 21.86
C SER A 20 -22.30 -8.73 22.32
N VAL A 21 -22.29 -7.59 23.03
CA VAL A 21 -21.08 -7.12 23.73
C VAL A 21 -21.04 -7.82 25.09
N SER A 22 -20.09 -8.74 25.28
CA SER A 22 -19.81 -9.29 26.60
C SER A 22 -18.95 -8.31 27.40
N ILE A 23 -19.59 -7.41 28.15
CA ILE A 23 -18.89 -6.49 29.06
C ILE A 23 -18.58 -7.23 30.36
N SER A 24 -17.34 -7.72 30.51
CA SER A 24 -16.81 -8.07 31.83
C SER A 24 -16.48 -6.77 32.56
N ARG A 25 -17.33 -6.35 33.50
CA ARG A 25 -17.11 -5.15 34.32
C ARG A 25 -15.92 -5.38 35.27
N LEU A 26 -14.75 -4.82 34.95
CA LEU A 26 -13.80 -4.37 35.96
C LEU A 26 -13.80 -2.84 35.99
N LEU A 27 -13.91 -2.30 37.21
CA LEU A 27 -13.95 -0.87 37.49
C LEU A 27 -12.63 -0.20 37.06
N GLY A 28 -12.72 0.55 35.96
CA GLY A 28 -11.69 1.48 35.50
C GLY A 28 -12.30 2.34 34.39
N THR A 29 -12.67 3.57 34.71
CA THR A 29 -13.18 4.53 33.73
C THR A 29 -12.04 4.98 32.82
N THR A 30 -11.82 4.25 31.73
CA THR A 30 -11.24 4.80 30.51
C THR A 30 -12.38 4.95 29.52
N THR A 31 -12.74 6.20 29.23
CA THR A 31 -13.51 6.52 28.03
C THR A 31 -12.67 6.09 26.83
N ALA A 32 -12.90 4.88 26.31
CA ALA A 32 -12.35 4.47 25.03
C ALA A 32 -12.85 5.49 23.99
N SER A 33 -11.91 6.14 23.31
CA SER A 33 -12.25 7.13 22.30
C SER A 33 -12.91 6.42 21.12
N VAL A 34 -13.93 7.03 20.52
CA VAL A 34 -14.65 6.48 19.35
C VAL A 34 -13.79 6.56 18.06
N ASN A 35 -12.50 6.92 18.17
CA ASN A 35 -11.57 7.16 17.05
C ASN A 35 -10.29 6.32 17.16
N ASP A 36 -10.41 5.01 17.40
CA ASP A 36 -9.24 4.12 17.58
C ASP A 36 -8.72 3.46 16.28
N ASP A 37 -9.24 3.86 15.10
CA ASP A 37 -8.72 3.39 13.82
C ASP A 37 -7.30 3.96 13.56
N PRO A 38 -6.29 3.11 13.31
CA PRO A 38 -4.89 3.55 13.20
C PRO A 38 -4.61 4.60 12.13
N TYR A 39 -5.49 4.66 11.11
CA TYR A 39 -5.36 5.53 9.93
C TYR A 39 -6.54 6.50 9.77
N SER A 40 -7.24 6.81 10.86
CA SER A 40 -8.07 8.02 10.94
C SER A 40 -7.15 9.22 11.20
N ASN A 41 -7.21 10.23 10.32
CA ASN A 41 -6.44 11.49 10.35
C ASN A 41 -5.04 11.43 9.71
N LEU A 42 -4.91 10.76 8.56
CA LEU A 42 -3.68 10.80 7.79
C LEU A 42 -3.48 12.18 7.16
N VAL A 43 -2.32 12.80 7.35
CA VAL A 43 -2.01 14.10 6.75
C VAL A 43 -1.00 13.97 5.61
N LEU A 44 -1.42 14.45 4.44
CA LEU A 44 -0.64 14.60 3.23
C LEU A 44 -0.18 16.05 3.10
N ARG A 45 0.99 16.27 2.52
CA ARG A 45 1.43 17.63 2.13
C ARG A 45 1.75 17.67 0.65
N MET A 46 1.10 18.59 -0.05
CA MET A 46 1.45 18.96 -1.40
C MET A 46 2.56 20.02 -1.37
N ARG A 47 3.66 19.80 -2.08
CA ARG A 47 4.70 20.82 -2.28
C ARG A 47 4.27 21.82 -3.36
N PRO A 48 4.79 23.07 -3.33
CA PRO A 48 4.66 23.98 -4.46
C PRO A 48 5.36 23.39 -5.70
N GLY A 49 5.01 23.88 -6.90
CA GLY A 49 5.65 23.50 -8.16
C GLY A 49 4.92 22.42 -8.97
N LEU A 50 3.88 21.78 -8.40
CA LEU A 50 3.08 20.82 -9.14
C LEU A 50 2.16 21.50 -10.16
N GLU A 51 2.39 21.22 -11.44
CA GLU A 51 1.46 21.57 -12.53
C GLU A 51 0.18 20.70 -12.48
N ASP A 52 -0.90 21.14 -13.11
CA ASP A 52 -2.18 20.42 -13.21
C ASP A 52 -2.77 20.01 -11.85
N CYS A 53 -2.75 20.93 -10.89
CA CYS A 53 -3.12 20.65 -9.50
C CYS A 53 -4.50 19.99 -9.34
N ASP A 54 -5.51 20.43 -10.09
CA ASP A 54 -6.86 19.85 -10.02
C ASP A 54 -6.87 18.36 -10.40
N ILE A 55 -6.10 17.99 -11.44
CA ILE A 55 -5.90 16.61 -11.87
C ILE A 55 -5.14 15.82 -10.81
N ILE A 56 -4.04 16.38 -10.27
CA ILE A 56 -3.23 15.73 -9.25
C ILE A 56 -4.06 15.46 -7.98
N LEU A 57 -4.89 16.41 -7.55
CA LEU A 57 -5.77 16.23 -6.40
C LEU A 57 -6.80 15.13 -6.64
N ASP A 58 -7.45 15.12 -7.81
CA ASP A 58 -8.43 14.08 -8.16
C ASP A 58 -7.81 12.69 -8.24
N ASN A 59 -6.67 12.57 -8.92
CA ASN A 59 -5.92 11.32 -9.02
C ASN A 59 -5.42 10.85 -7.67
N THR A 60 -4.94 11.75 -6.81
CA THR A 60 -4.51 11.42 -5.44
C THR A 60 -5.66 10.77 -4.67
N LYS A 61 -6.88 11.32 -4.76
CA LYS A 61 -8.06 10.74 -4.10
C LYS A 61 -8.33 9.31 -4.59
N LYS A 62 -8.41 9.11 -5.90
CA LYS A 62 -8.64 7.80 -6.53
C LYS A 62 -7.57 6.77 -6.19
N ILE A 63 -6.29 7.18 -6.18
CA ILE A 63 -5.16 6.33 -5.81
C ILE A 63 -5.26 5.92 -4.34
N LEU A 64 -5.57 6.85 -3.43
CA LEU A 64 -5.71 6.54 -2.00
C LEU A 64 -6.91 5.65 -1.70
N GLU A 65 -8.03 5.84 -2.42
CA GLU A 65 -9.19 4.93 -2.35
C GLU A 65 -8.80 3.52 -2.78
N ALA A 66 -8.09 3.38 -3.91
CA ALA A 66 -7.59 2.09 -4.37
C ALA A 66 -6.57 1.46 -3.39
N ALA A 67 -5.65 2.27 -2.86
CA ALA A 67 -4.67 1.82 -1.87
C ALA A 67 -5.36 1.35 -0.57
N SER A 68 -6.42 2.04 -0.15
CA SER A 68 -7.21 1.67 1.02
C SER A 68 -7.87 0.30 0.84
N GLN A 69 -8.44 0.04 -0.34
CA GLN A 69 -9.00 -1.27 -0.69
C GLN A 69 -7.93 -2.37 -0.67
N VAL A 70 -6.76 -2.11 -1.26
CA VAL A 70 -5.64 -3.06 -1.23
C VAL A 70 -5.19 -3.34 0.20
N LEU A 71 -5.06 -2.30 1.03
CA LEU A 71 -4.65 -2.44 2.42
C LEU A 71 -5.65 -3.25 3.23
N TYR A 72 -6.94 -3.01 3.02
CA TYR A 72 -8.03 -3.73 3.67
C TYR A 72 -7.95 -5.22 3.35
N ILE A 73 -7.84 -5.58 2.06
CA ILE A 73 -7.70 -6.98 1.62
C ILE A 73 -6.42 -7.61 2.16
N ALA A 74 -5.27 -6.92 2.00
CA ALA A 74 -3.95 -7.43 2.39
C ALA A 74 -3.79 -7.65 3.90
N THR A 75 -4.67 -7.05 4.70
CA THR A 75 -4.61 -7.09 6.16
C THR A 75 -5.79 -7.82 6.77
N GLU A 76 -6.49 -8.65 5.98
CA GLU A 76 -7.66 -9.44 6.42
C GLU A 76 -8.73 -8.55 7.08
N ASP A 77 -9.12 -7.50 6.37
CA ASP A 77 -10.22 -6.60 6.73
C ASP A 77 -9.96 -5.71 7.96
N LYS A 78 -8.71 -5.57 8.40
CA LYS A 78 -8.35 -4.85 9.63
C LYS A 78 -7.94 -3.40 9.41
N LEU A 79 -7.17 -3.12 8.36
CA LEU A 79 -6.55 -1.81 8.16
C LEU A 79 -6.97 -1.18 6.84
N PHE A 80 -7.38 0.08 6.87
CA PHE A 80 -7.78 0.85 5.70
C PHE A 80 -7.53 2.33 5.96
N PHE A 81 -7.29 3.12 4.91
CA PHE A 81 -7.25 4.58 5.06
C PHE A 81 -8.68 5.08 5.25
N LYS A 82 -8.92 5.94 6.24
CA LYS A 82 -10.28 6.43 6.53
C LYS A 82 -10.39 7.93 6.27
N ASP A 83 -9.82 8.73 7.16
CA ASP A 83 -9.88 10.19 7.08
C ASP A 83 -8.51 10.73 6.63
N VAL A 84 -8.47 11.38 5.47
CA VAL A 84 -7.24 11.92 4.89
C VAL A 84 -7.37 13.44 4.74
N THR A 85 -6.36 14.17 5.20
CA THR A 85 -6.26 15.62 5.04
C THR A 85 -5.11 15.96 4.12
N ILE A 86 -5.37 16.71 3.05
CA ILE A 86 -4.31 17.20 2.14
C ILE A 86 -4.02 18.67 2.46
N LEU A 87 -2.80 18.93 2.91
CA LEU A 87 -2.26 20.28 3.07
C LEU A 87 -1.86 20.82 1.70
N ILE A 88 -2.52 21.89 1.27
CA ILE A 88 -2.27 22.56 -0.01
C ILE A 88 -1.56 23.90 0.26
N PRO A 89 -0.47 24.23 -0.45
CA PRO A 89 0.12 25.55 -0.41
C PRO A 89 -0.87 26.60 -0.88
N SER A 90 -1.03 27.70 -0.15
CA SER A 90 -1.93 28.80 -0.53
C SER A 90 -1.65 29.35 -1.94
N ALA A 91 -0.39 29.34 -2.38
CA ALA A 91 0.04 29.73 -3.72
C ALA A 91 -0.55 28.86 -4.84
N LEU A 92 -1.00 27.64 -4.56
CA LEU A 92 -1.59 26.74 -5.55
C LEU A 92 -3.12 26.84 -5.66
N LEU A 93 -3.81 27.59 -4.80
CA LEU A 93 -5.27 27.66 -4.76
C LEU A 93 -5.93 27.91 -6.13
N SER A 94 -5.42 28.90 -6.87
CA SER A 94 -5.93 29.25 -8.20
C SER A 94 -5.68 28.15 -9.22
N LEU A 95 -4.50 27.53 -9.19
CA LEU A 95 -4.13 26.40 -10.06
C LEU A 95 -4.97 25.15 -9.77
N CYS A 96 -5.30 24.92 -8.50
CA CYS A 96 -6.15 23.83 -8.07
C CYS A 96 -7.65 24.10 -8.28
N ARG A 97 -8.02 25.30 -8.79
CA ARG A 97 -9.42 25.77 -8.93
C ARG A 97 -10.21 25.74 -7.62
N LEU A 98 -9.55 26.02 -6.51
CA LEU A 98 -10.13 26.05 -5.18
C LEU A 98 -10.48 27.47 -4.75
N GLN A 99 -11.59 27.65 -4.02
CA GLN A 99 -11.95 28.92 -3.39
C GLN A 99 -11.46 28.95 -1.95
N ASP A 100 -10.71 30.00 -1.59
CA ASP A 100 -10.04 30.15 -0.27
C ASP A 100 -11.04 30.22 0.91
N ASN A 101 -12.21 30.82 0.69
CA ASN A 101 -13.12 31.27 1.74
C ASN A 101 -13.68 30.17 2.67
N ASN A 102 -13.49 28.89 2.35
CA ASN A 102 -13.99 27.74 3.14
C ASN A 102 -12.90 26.71 3.51
N ILE A 103 -11.62 26.97 3.21
CA ILE A 103 -10.55 26.02 3.50
C ILE A 103 -9.83 26.45 4.80
N PRO A 104 -9.81 25.62 5.85
CA PRO A 104 -9.12 25.96 7.08
C PRO A 104 -7.62 26.17 6.83
N GLN A 105 -7.03 27.14 7.52
CA GLN A 105 -5.59 27.39 7.50
C GLN A 105 -4.93 26.72 8.70
N VAL A 106 -3.81 26.02 8.50
CA VAL A 106 -3.04 25.47 9.62
C VAL A 106 -2.05 26.50 10.15
N THR A 107 -2.04 26.70 11.47
CA THR A 107 -1.10 27.61 12.15
C THR A 107 0.24 26.96 12.52
N LYS A 108 0.27 25.63 12.65
CA LYS A 108 1.47 24.82 12.93
C LYS A 108 1.49 23.55 12.10
N MET A 109 2.58 23.31 11.38
CA MET A 109 2.71 22.11 10.53
C MET A 109 2.54 20.82 11.36
N PRO A 110 1.56 19.97 11.02
CA PRO A 110 1.38 18.68 11.67
C PRO A 110 2.43 17.68 11.17
N LYS A 111 2.49 16.51 11.80
CA LYS A 111 3.30 15.41 11.28
C LYS A 111 2.70 14.94 9.95
N VAL A 112 3.49 15.04 8.88
CA VAL A 112 3.12 14.62 7.54
C VAL A 112 3.60 13.19 7.32
N ALA A 113 2.73 12.33 6.81
CA ALA A 113 3.06 10.94 6.51
C ALA A 113 3.39 10.72 5.03
N ILE A 114 2.74 11.49 4.16
CA ILE A 114 2.86 11.38 2.70
C ILE A 114 3.10 12.78 2.11
N ILE A 115 4.06 12.88 1.19
CA ILE A 115 4.42 14.11 0.50
C ILE A 115 4.13 13.95 -0.99
N LEU A 116 3.43 14.91 -1.59
CA LEU A 116 3.24 15.01 -3.03
C LEU A 116 4.19 16.09 -3.56
N GLY A 117 4.95 15.83 -4.62
CA GLY A 117 5.90 16.80 -5.15
C GLY A 117 6.48 16.43 -6.50
N GLU A 118 7.38 17.28 -7.01
CA GLU A 118 8.05 17.08 -8.29
C GLU A 118 8.84 15.77 -8.33
N ASP A 119 9.14 15.29 -9.53
CA ASP A 119 9.93 14.08 -9.74
C ASP A 119 11.34 14.25 -9.14
N ASP A 120 11.80 13.20 -8.46
CA ASP A 120 13.10 13.24 -7.80
C ASP A 120 14.21 12.98 -8.83
N PRO A 121 15.34 13.72 -8.82
CA PRO A 121 16.43 13.51 -9.78
C PRO A 121 17.04 12.10 -9.74
N VAL A 122 16.92 11.40 -8.60
CA VAL A 122 17.49 10.06 -8.38
C VAL A 122 16.41 8.99 -8.52
N PHE A 123 15.25 9.18 -7.89
CA PHE A 123 14.18 8.17 -7.88
C PHE A 123 13.18 8.33 -9.03
N GLY A 124 13.27 9.40 -9.80
CA GLY A 124 12.41 9.68 -10.94
C GLY A 124 10.94 9.84 -10.56
N GLY A 125 10.07 9.30 -11.42
CA GLY A 125 8.62 9.38 -11.30
C GLY A 125 7.97 8.29 -10.44
N GLU A 126 8.74 7.45 -9.75
CA GLU A 126 8.21 6.32 -8.96
C GLU A 126 8.08 6.66 -7.46
N PRO A 127 7.01 6.23 -6.77
CA PRO A 127 6.88 6.38 -5.33
C PRO A 127 8.05 5.77 -4.57
N TRP A 128 8.46 6.42 -3.48
CA TRP A 128 9.55 5.94 -2.63
C TRP A 128 9.35 6.38 -1.17
N THR A 129 9.95 5.65 -0.24
CA THR A 129 9.97 6.01 1.19
C THR A 129 11.35 6.38 1.69
N GLN A 130 11.41 7.41 2.53
CA GLN A 130 12.53 7.60 3.44
C GLN A 130 12.31 6.76 4.70
N GLN A 131 13.22 5.81 4.96
CA GLN A 131 13.14 4.90 6.09
C GLN A 131 14.51 4.81 6.78
N THR A 132 14.69 5.60 7.83
CA THR A 132 15.97 5.71 8.57
C THR A 132 16.14 4.68 9.69
N GLN A 133 15.07 3.97 10.06
CA GLN A 133 15.05 3.02 11.16
C GLN A 133 15.02 1.55 10.67
N GLY A 134 15.26 0.62 11.59
CA GLY A 134 15.24 -0.82 11.33
C GLY A 134 13.86 -1.46 11.36
N CYS A 135 13.83 -2.80 11.36
CA CYS A 135 12.60 -3.57 11.29
C CYS A 135 11.59 -3.25 12.39
N GLY A 136 10.30 -3.18 12.04
CA GLY A 136 9.23 -2.93 13.01
C GLY A 136 9.18 -1.48 13.52
N LYS A 137 10.00 -0.57 12.96
CA LYS A 137 10.04 0.85 13.34
C LYS A 137 9.58 1.73 12.17
N PRO A 138 8.75 2.73 12.43
CA PRO A 138 8.28 3.62 11.38
C PRO A 138 9.44 4.39 10.75
N GLY A 139 9.37 4.57 9.44
CA GLY A 139 10.20 5.51 8.68
C GLY A 139 9.72 6.95 8.82
N ASP A 140 10.23 7.80 7.92
CA ASP A 140 10.06 9.25 8.00
C ASP A 140 8.86 9.73 7.17
N PHE A 141 8.82 9.40 5.87
CA PHE A 141 7.72 9.76 4.97
C PHE A 141 7.69 8.88 3.72
N LEU A 142 6.50 8.79 3.11
CA LEU A 142 6.27 8.32 1.74
C LEU A 142 6.22 9.53 0.79
N TYR A 143 6.93 9.46 -0.32
CA TYR A 143 6.93 10.47 -1.37
C TYR A 143 6.22 9.96 -2.62
N LEU A 144 5.27 10.74 -3.14
CA LEU A 144 4.53 10.47 -4.37
C LEU A 144 4.92 11.53 -5.43
N PRO A 145 5.72 11.16 -6.45
CA PRO A 145 6.15 12.06 -7.52
C PRO A 145 5.01 12.54 -8.44
N HIS A 146 5.24 13.64 -9.15
CA HIS A 146 4.28 14.24 -10.06
C HIS A 146 3.90 13.31 -11.20
N ALA A 147 4.88 12.64 -11.84
CA ALA A 147 4.61 11.69 -12.91
C ALA A 147 3.73 10.52 -12.47
N PHE A 148 3.94 10.01 -11.25
CA PHE A 148 3.09 8.97 -10.65
C PHE A 148 1.65 9.46 -10.44
N LEU A 149 1.48 10.71 -10.04
CA LEU A 149 0.17 11.29 -9.75
C LEU A 149 -0.56 11.78 -11.00
N ARG A 150 0.14 12.06 -12.11
CA ARG A 150 -0.42 12.65 -13.33
C ARG A 150 -1.12 11.63 -14.24
N SER A 151 -0.59 10.41 -14.40
CA SER A 151 -0.99 9.58 -15.55
C SER A 151 -2.45 9.12 -15.54
N ASP A 152 -2.92 8.80 -16.75
CA ASP A 152 -4.31 8.73 -17.20
C ASP A 152 -5.31 7.89 -16.38
N ASN A 153 -6.57 8.28 -16.55
CA ASN A 153 -7.79 7.83 -15.88
C ASN A 153 -8.24 6.38 -16.13
N ALA A 154 -7.37 5.49 -16.60
CA ALA A 154 -7.75 4.08 -16.74
C ALA A 154 -7.91 3.44 -15.35
N SER A 155 -9.09 2.88 -15.07
CA SER A 155 -9.40 2.25 -13.78
C SER A 155 -8.40 1.15 -13.39
N SER A 156 -7.85 0.43 -14.37
CA SER A 156 -6.82 -0.59 -14.17
C SER A 156 -5.49 -0.02 -13.65
N LEU A 157 -5.15 1.23 -13.99
CA LEU A 157 -3.94 1.90 -13.50
C LEU A 157 -4.08 2.28 -12.02
N TYR A 158 -5.27 2.67 -11.56
CA TYR A 158 -5.48 3.00 -10.14
C TYR A 158 -5.28 1.79 -9.23
N SER A 159 -5.67 0.59 -9.66
CA SER A 159 -5.40 -0.63 -8.89
C SER A 159 -3.90 -0.90 -8.75
N LYS A 160 -3.14 -0.86 -9.85
CA LYS A 160 -1.66 -1.03 -9.84
C LYS A 160 -0.99 0.04 -8.96
N ARG A 161 -1.43 1.30 -9.05
CA ARG A 161 -0.94 2.40 -8.20
C ARG A 161 -1.31 2.25 -6.73
N GLY A 162 -2.52 1.79 -6.44
CA GLY A 162 -2.96 1.49 -5.08
C GLY A 162 -2.04 0.45 -4.43
N LYS A 163 -1.68 -0.61 -5.16
CA LYS A 163 -0.68 -1.60 -4.71
C LYS A 163 0.70 -0.98 -4.48
N ARG A 164 1.17 -0.12 -5.39
CA ARG A 164 2.45 0.61 -5.21
C ARG A 164 2.43 1.50 -3.96
N VAL A 165 1.33 2.19 -3.69
CA VAL A 165 1.17 2.98 -2.46
C VAL A 165 1.17 2.10 -1.22
N VAL A 166 0.48 0.95 -1.23
CA VAL A 166 0.51 0.01 -0.09
C VAL A 166 1.90 -0.59 0.13
N HIS A 167 2.62 -0.93 -0.95
CA HIS A 167 3.99 -1.42 -0.89
C HIS A 167 4.90 -0.43 -0.15
N GLU A 168 4.87 0.84 -0.55
CA GLU A 168 5.66 1.88 0.09
C GLU A 168 5.10 2.27 1.48
N TRP A 169 3.78 2.28 1.65
CA TRP A 169 3.16 2.55 2.95
C TRP A 169 3.57 1.53 4.02
N ALA A 170 3.62 0.25 3.67
CA ALA A 170 4.07 -0.80 4.58
C ALA A 170 5.50 -0.53 5.07
N LYS A 171 6.40 -0.13 4.16
CA LYS A 171 7.79 0.23 4.49
C LYS A 171 7.86 1.38 5.50
N VAL A 172 7.20 2.51 5.21
CA VAL A 172 7.26 3.69 6.10
C VAL A 172 6.47 3.49 7.40
N ARG A 173 5.36 2.75 7.39
CA ARG A 173 4.49 2.65 8.57
C ARG A 173 4.92 1.54 9.52
N TRP A 174 5.19 0.35 9.00
CA TRP A 174 5.49 -0.84 9.79
C TRP A 174 6.99 -1.12 9.90
N GLY A 175 7.82 -0.43 9.12
CA GLY A 175 9.25 -0.65 9.13
C GLY A 175 9.64 -1.98 8.49
N VAL A 176 8.89 -2.44 7.47
CA VAL A 176 9.27 -3.60 6.67
C VAL A 176 10.07 -3.15 5.44
N PHE A 177 10.57 -4.10 4.65
CA PHE A 177 11.46 -3.81 3.52
C PHE A 177 11.11 -4.71 2.35
N GLU A 178 11.70 -4.43 1.21
CA GLU A 178 11.54 -5.19 -0.02
C GLU A 178 11.87 -6.68 0.18
N GLU A 179 10.96 -7.55 -0.27
CA GLU A 179 11.12 -9.01 -0.31
C GLU A 179 11.69 -9.48 -1.66
N TYR A 180 12.31 -8.56 -2.41
CA TYR A 180 13.04 -8.80 -3.64
C TYR A 180 14.44 -8.19 -3.55
N GLY A 181 15.34 -8.67 -4.42
CA GLY A 181 16.68 -8.12 -4.57
C GLY A 181 16.77 -7.03 -5.63
N ILE A 182 17.99 -6.59 -5.92
CA ILE A 182 18.31 -5.60 -6.96
C ILE A 182 19.13 -6.33 -8.03
N ALA A 183 18.88 -6.02 -9.30
CA ALA A 183 19.67 -6.59 -10.39
C ALA A 183 21.14 -6.21 -10.21
N GLU A 184 22.05 -7.16 -10.46
CA GLU A 184 23.51 -6.99 -10.34
C GLU A 184 24.06 -6.70 -8.93
N ASP A 185 23.21 -6.64 -7.90
CA ASP A 185 23.65 -6.44 -6.51
C ASP A 185 24.21 -7.75 -5.92
N GLN A 186 25.41 -7.70 -5.34
CA GLN A 186 26.08 -8.89 -4.79
C GLN A 186 25.56 -9.31 -3.41
N VAL A 187 24.89 -8.42 -2.69
CA VAL A 187 24.40 -8.64 -1.32
C VAL A 187 22.95 -9.09 -1.35
N PHE A 188 22.12 -8.41 -2.15
CA PHE A 188 20.71 -8.69 -2.33
C PHE A 188 20.40 -8.88 -3.82
N PRO A 189 20.88 -9.95 -4.48
CA PRO A 189 20.65 -10.14 -5.90
C PRO A 189 19.17 -10.40 -6.19
N LEU A 190 18.69 -9.95 -7.34
CA LEU A 190 17.30 -10.18 -7.81
C LEU A 190 16.99 -11.68 -8.01
N ASP A 191 18.01 -12.45 -8.33
CA ASP A 191 17.95 -13.85 -8.72
C ASP A 191 19.22 -14.58 -8.24
N SER A 192 19.19 -15.90 -8.18
CA SER A 192 20.34 -16.68 -7.74
C SER A 192 20.52 -17.95 -8.58
N ALA A 193 21.78 -18.27 -8.88
CA ALA A 193 22.13 -19.52 -9.53
C ALA A 193 22.08 -20.67 -8.51
N GLN A 194 21.40 -21.76 -8.86
CA GLN A 194 21.28 -22.96 -8.01
C GLN A 194 22.60 -23.72 -7.87
N THR A 195 23.48 -23.64 -8.86
CA THR A 195 24.80 -24.29 -8.85
C THR A 195 25.88 -23.34 -9.32
N ALA A 196 27.06 -23.40 -8.69
CA ALA A 196 28.24 -22.62 -9.09
C ALA A 196 28.83 -23.01 -10.46
N SER A 197 28.27 -24.01 -11.14
CA SER A 197 28.75 -24.54 -12.42
C SER A 197 27.77 -24.27 -13.56
N ASN A 198 28.26 -23.64 -14.62
CA ASN A 198 27.64 -23.35 -15.91
C ASN A 198 26.56 -22.25 -15.87
N THR A 199 27.04 -21.04 -16.14
CA THR A 199 26.37 -19.72 -16.05
C THR A 199 25.48 -19.38 -17.23
N ASP A 200 25.57 -20.13 -18.33
CA ASP A 200 24.96 -19.73 -19.61
C ASP A 200 23.56 -20.34 -19.82
N ASN A 201 23.03 -21.08 -18.84
CA ASN A 201 21.73 -21.74 -18.95
C ASN A 201 20.73 -21.12 -17.97
N SER A 202 19.69 -20.50 -18.52
CA SER A 202 18.58 -19.88 -17.80
C SER A 202 17.84 -20.84 -16.83
N SER A 203 17.86 -22.15 -17.10
CA SER A 203 17.23 -23.15 -16.22
C SER A 203 17.92 -23.35 -14.87
N ASN A 204 19.16 -22.85 -14.68
CA ASN A 204 19.89 -22.94 -13.42
C ASN A 204 19.58 -21.78 -12.45
N TRP A 205 18.74 -20.82 -12.84
CA TRP A 205 18.46 -19.63 -12.04
C TRP A 205 17.12 -19.76 -11.33
N LEU A 206 17.03 -19.18 -10.13
CA LEU A 206 15.79 -19.03 -9.37
C LEU A 206 15.60 -17.58 -8.97
N PRO A 207 14.37 -17.06 -9.04
CA PRO A 207 14.13 -15.70 -8.66
C PRO A 207 14.09 -15.58 -7.13
N ASN A 208 14.68 -14.51 -6.58
CA ASN A 208 14.75 -14.29 -5.14
C ASN A 208 13.49 -13.58 -4.62
N TYR A 209 12.33 -14.20 -4.85
CA TYR A 209 11.03 -13.77 -4.33
C TYR A 209 10.41 -14.83 -3.41
N CYS A 210 9.64 -14.38 -2.43
CA CYS A 210 8.62 -15.21 -1.81
C CYS A 210 7.29 -15.04 -2.57
N ALA A 211 6.52 -16.13 -2.64
CA ALA A 211 5.19 -16.18 -3.23
C ALA A 211 4.49 -17.44 -2.74
N ASN A 212 3.16 -17.43 -2.75
CA ASN A 212 2.32 -18.56 -2.35
C ASN A 212 2.05 -19.57 -3.49
N ALA A 213 2.54 -19.30 -4.69
CA ALA A 213 2.49 -20.20 -5.83
C ALA A 213 3.73 -19.97 -6.71
N ASP A 214 4.00 -20.89 -7.63
CA ASP A 214 5.05 -20.73 -8.62
C ASP A 214 4.76 -19.51 -9.51
N LEU A 215 5.82 -18.77 -9.82
CA LEU A 215 5.74 -17.59 -10.67
C LEU A 215 5.86 -17.99 -12.13
N HIS A 216 4.97 -17.48 -12.96
CA HIS A 216 5.04 -17.62 -14.41
C HIS A 216 5.97 -16.55 -14.99
N GLY A 217 6.83 -16.96 -15.91
CA GLY A 217 7.83 -16.08 -16.49
C GLY A 217 9.04 -16.85 -16.96
N GLU A 218 10.00 -16.12 -17.50
CA GLU A 218 11.22 -16.70 -18.04
C GLU A 218 12.44 -15.88 -17.68
N PHE A 219 13.54 -16.56 -17.47
CA PHE A 219 14.85 -15.94 -17.43
C PHE A 219 15.31 -15.57 -18.84
N ARG A 220 16.02 -14.45 -18.98
CA ARG A 220 16.64 -14.09 -20.26
C ARG A 220 17.51 -15.24 -20.78
N GLN A 221 17.50 -15.45 -22.09
CA GLN A 221 18.20 -16.57 -22.74
C GLN A 221 19.73 -16.53 -22.55
N GLN A 222 20.30 -15.34 -22.38
CA GLN A 222 21.73 -15.11 -22.15
C GLN A 222 21.92 -14.57 -20.75
N CYS A 223 21.98 -15.48 -19.78
CA CYS A 223 22.35 -15.16 -18.41
C CYS A 223 23.87 -14.98 -18.32
N GLU A 224 24.33 -13.94 -17.62
CA GLU A 224 25.74 -13.78 -17.27
C GLU A 224 25.86 -13.65 -15.75
N PHE A 225 26.80 -14.39 -15.14
CA PHE A 225 27.05 -14.24 -13.70
C PHE A 225 27.49 -12.80 -13.39
N PRO A 226 26.99 -12.15 -12.31
CA PRO A 226 26.29 -12.74 -11.16
C PRO A 226 24.76 -12.67 -11.19
N SER A 227 24.11 -12.26 -12.29
CA SER A 227 22.65 -12.10 -12.31
C SER A 227 22.01 -12.51 -13.64
N CYS A 228 20.85 -13.14 -13.58
CA CYS A 228 19.98 -13.37 -14.71
C CYS A 228 18.58 -12.80 -14.48
N SER A 229 18.23 -11.74 -15.22
CA SER A 229 16.93 -11.08 -15.06
C SER A 229 15.76 -12.03 -15.34
N PHE A 230 14.96 -12.29 -14.32
CA PHE A 230 13.67 -12.96 -14.44
C PHE A 230 12.63 -11.99 -15.01
N ILE A 231 12.05 -12.31 -16.16
CA ILE A 231 10.96 -11.57 -16.79
C ILE A 231 9.66 -12.19 -16.31
N LEU A 232 9.01 -11.50 -15.38
CA LEU A 232 7.72 -11.89 -14.82
C LEU A 232 6.60 -11.63 -15.83
N GLU A 233 5.73 -12.62 -16.06
CA GLU A 233 4.49 -12.45 -16.83
C GLU A 233 3.45 -11.64 -16.04
N GLU A 234 2.57 -10.90 -16.72
CA GLU A 234 1.52 -10.13 -16.03
C GLU A 234 0.47 -11.02 -15.36
N GLU A 235 0.11 -12.13 -16.01
CA GLU A 235 -0.84 -13.12 -15.51
C GLU A 235 -0.15 -14.11 -14.56
N GLN A 236 -0.43 -13.98 -13.26
CA GLN A 236 0.13 -14.85 -12.22
C GLN A 236 -0.98 -15.60 -11.48
N ASN A 237 -0.70 -16.85 -11.12
CA ASN A 237 -1.51 -17.59 -10.14
C ASN A 237 -1.17 -17.20 -8.69
N ALA A 238 0.04 -16.67 -8.46
CA ALA A 238 0.47 -16.18 -7.16
C ALA A 238 -0.35 -14.95 -6.74
N THR A 239 -0.72 -14.90 -5.46
CA THR A 239 -1.43 -13.78 -4.83
C THR A 239 -0.57 -12.99 -3.84
N SER A 240 0.67 -13.43 -3.61
CA SER A 240 1.69 -12.77 -2.78
C SER A 240 3.04 -12.75 -3.51
N SER A 241 3.97 -11.85 -3.18
CA SER A 241 3.92 -10.84 -2.11
C SER A 241 3.81 -9.42 -2.65
N LEU A 242 3.00 -8.56 -2.01
CA LEU A 242 2.98 -7.12 -2.27
C LEU A 242 4.35 -6.44 -2.07
N LEU A 243 5.24 -6.97 -1.21
CA LEU A 243 6.60 -6.43 -1.04
C LEU A 243 7.61 -6.96 -2.06
N ALA A 244 7.20 -7.81 -3.01
CA ALA A 244 8.03 -8.32 -4.10
C ALA A 244 7.43 -8.05 -5.50
N LEU A 245 6.13 -8.26 -5.66
CA LEU A 245 5.42 -8.37 -6.94
C LEU A 245 4.15 -7.50 -6.93
N TYR A 246 4.29 -6.18 -6.78
CA TYR A 246 3.12 -5.29 -6.72
C TYR A 246 2.46 -4.99 -8.08
N THR A 247 3.03 -5.49 -9.20
CA THR A 247 2.55 -5.23 -10.56
C THR A 247 1.46 -6.20 -11.05
N PRO A 248 1.51 -7.53 -10.81
CA PRO A 248 0.48 -8.45 -11.30
C PRO A 248 -0.88 -8.18 -10.62
N ALA A 249 -1.97 -8.36 -11.37
CA ALA A 249 -3.31 -8.07 -10.87
C ALA A 249 -3.76 -9.02 -9.75
N SER A 250 -3.29 -10.26 -9.76
CA SER A 250 -3.59 -11.30 -8.77
C SER A 250 -2.94 -11.08 -7.40
N VAL A 251 -1.84 -10.33 -7.32
CA VAL A 251 -1.12 -10.12 -6.05
C VAL A 251 -1.85 -9.12 -5.16
N THR A 252 -2.39 -9.58 -4.04
CA THR A 252 -3.21 -8.78 -3.11
C THR A 252 -2.80 -8.94 -1.65
N SER A 253 -1.88 -9.83 -1.33
CA SER A 253 -1.42 -10.10 0.05
C SER A 253 0.11 -10.01 0.17
N PHE A 254 0.58 -9.91 1.41
CA PHE A 254 1.99 -10.13 1.75
C PHE A 254 2.27 -11.62 1.90
N CYS A 255 3.54 -12.04 1.79
CA CYS A 255 3.92 -13.37 2.27
C CYS A 255 3.71 -13.47 3.79
N ASP A 256 3.16 -14.59 4.21
CA ASP A 256 2.94 -14.94 5.61
C ASP A 256 4.00 -15.91 6.14
N SER A 257 3.86 -16.41 7.37
CA SER A 257 4.82 -17.36 7.94
C SER A 257 4.99 -18.65 7.13
N ASP A 258 3.97 -19.02 6.36
CA ASP A 258 3.91 -20.30 5.66
C ASP A 258 4.48 -20.17 4.24
N THR A 259 4.33 -19.00 3.64
CA THR A 259 4.74 -18.68 2.25
C THR A 259 6.05 -17.89 2.17
N HIS A 260 6.49 -17.30 3.28
CA HIS A 260 7.73 -16.54 3.36
C HIS A 260 8.98 -17.43 3.27
N LYS A 261 10.00 -16.95 2.56
CA LYS A 261 11.28 -17.63 2.41
C LYS A 261 12.36 -16.88 3.20
N SER A 262 12.49 -17.23 4.48
CA SER A 262 13.33 -16.54 5.46
C SER A 262 14.84 -16.55 5.18
N LEU A 263 15.30 -17.43 4.29
CA LEU A 263 16.72 -17.57 3.92
C LEU A 263 17.09 -16.88 2.61
N LEU A 264 16.13 -16.29 1.88
CA LEU A 264 16.46 -15.56 0.66
C LEU A 264 17.29 -14.31 0.98
N PRO A 265 18.30 -13.97 0.14
CA PRO A 265 19.13 -12.79 0.34
C PRO A 265 18.38 -11.53 -0.13
N ASN A 266 17.48 -11.03 0.70
CA ASN A 266 16.78 -9.76 0.47
C ASN A 266 16.89 -8.85 1.69
N LYS A 267 16.60 -7.56 1.47
CA LYS A 267 16.72 -6.53 2.49
C LYS A 267 15.77 -6.78 3.67
N HIS A 268 14.56 -7.29 3.42
CA HIS A 268 13.61 -7.64 4.47
C HIS A 268 14.19 -8.67 5.44
N ASN A 269 14.66 -9.81 4.95
CA ASN A 269 15.24 -10.86 5.79
C ASN A 269 16.45 -10.36 6.58
N ALA A 270 17.33 -9.59 5.94
CA ALA A 270 18.51 -9.03 6.59
C ALA A 270 18.16 -8.07 7.75
N GLN A 271 17.12 -7.27 7.60
CA GLN A 271 16.72 -6.28 8.61
C GLN A 271 15.75 -6.83 9.67
N CYS A 272 14.90 -7.78 9.29
CA CYS A 272 13.84 -8.35 10.12
C CYS A 272 14.17 -9.73 10.69
N GLY A 273 15.42 -10.20 10.56
CA GLY A 273 15.85 -11.50 11.09
C GLY A 273 15.10 -12.67 10.47
N GLY A 274 14.74 -12.58 9.19
CA GLY A 274 14.01 -13.62 8.45
C GLY A 274 12.53 -13.77 8.80
N GLN A 275 11.96 -12.90 9.63
CA GLN A 275 10.51 -12.88 9.89
C GLN A 275 9.74 -12.44 8.64
N SER A 276 8.51 -12.93 8.49
CA SER A 276 7.60 -12.46 7.43
C SER A 276 7.03 -11.08 7.77
N VAL A 277 6.59 -10.35 6.74
CA VAL A 277 5.88 -9.07 6.89
C VAL A 277 4.66 -9.20 7.80
N THR A 278 3.88 -10.28 7.65
CA THR A 278 2.69 -10.50 8.48
C THR A 278 3.06 -10.74 9.94
N THR A 279 4.19 -11.39 10.23
CA THR A 279 4.69 -11.57 11.59
C THR A 279 5.03 -10.22 12.22
N VAL A 280 5.77 -9.37 11.49
CA VAL A 280 6.09 -8.00 11.94
C VAL A 280 4.80 -7.21 12.21
N LEU A 281 3.82 -7.32 11.31
CA LEU A 281 2.53 -6.62 11.42
C LEU A 281 1.69 -7.11 12.60
N GLN A 282 1.64 -8.41 12.88
CA GLN A 282 0.88 -8.98 14.01
C GLN A 282 1.29 -8.40 15.37
N TYR A 283 2.58 -8.07 15.53
CA TYR A 283 3.10 -7.43 16.73
C TYR A 283 3.06 -5.90 16.69
N HIS A 284 2.66 -5.30 15.56
CA HIS A 284 2.60 -3.85 15.40
C HIS A 284 1.35 -3.28 16.09
N HIS A 285 1.48 -2.11 16.73
CA HIS A 285 0.38 -1.52 17.51
C HIS A 285 -0.82 -1.15 16.65
N ASP A 286 -0.63 -0.87 15.36
CA ASP A 286 -1.75 -0.61 14.44
C ASP A 286 -2.65 -1.85 14.31
N PHE A 287 -2.08 -3.04 14.25
CA PHE A 287 -2.83 -4.28 14.07
C PHE A 287 -3.46 -4.77 15.38
N GLN A 288 -2.81 -4.51 16.52
CA GLN A 288 -3.35 -4.86 17.83
C GLN A 288 -4.54 -3.99 18.27
N ARG A 289 -4.69 -2.81 17.68
CA ARG A 289 -5.74 -1.83 18.06
C ARG A 289 -7.03 -1.95 17.24
N THR A 290 -7.08 -2.80 16.22
CA THR A 290 -8.27 -2.92 15.37
C THR A 290 -9.39 -3.68 16.10
N SER A 291 -10.56 -3.06 16.22
CA SER A 291 -11.77 -3.71 16.75
C SER A 291 -12.58 -4.38 15.61
N VAL A 292 -13.17 -5.54 15.90
CA VAL A 292 -13.67 -6.56 14.94
C VAL A 292 -14.93 -6.16 14.16
N CYS A 293 -15.34 -4.89 14.13
CA CYS A 293 -16.58 -4.52 13.45
C CYS A 293 -16.52 -3.14 12.81
N HIS A 294 -16.09 -3.07 11.55
CA HIS A 294 -16.24 -1.87 10.74
C HIS A 294 -16.96 -2.20 9.43
N ARG A 295 -18.03 -1.45 9.14
CA ARG A 295 -18.53 -1.34 7.76
C ARG A 295 -17.55 -0.43 7.03
N LEU A 296 -17.07 -0.85 5.84
CA LEU A 296 -16.41 0.05 4.90
C LEU A 296 -17.38 1.21 4.60
N HIS A 297 -17.19 2.38 5.21
CA HIS A 297 -17.96 3.58 4.92
C HIS A 297 -17.03 4.79 4.85
N VAL A 298 -16.97 5.32 3.62
CA VAL A 298 -16.68 6.69 3.19
C VAL A 298 -15.36 7.30 3.68
N HIS A 299 -14.39 7.28 2.76
CA HIS A 299 -13.24 8.18 2.76
C HIS A 299 -13.70 9.64 2.80
N VAL A 300 -13.42 10.35 3.90
CA VAL A 300 -13.54 11.81 3.90
C VAL A 300 -12.16 12.37 3.60
N ILE A 301 -11.97 12.82 2.36
CA ILE A 301 -10.77 13.56 1.98
C ILE A 301 -11.05 15.05 2.15
N SER A 302 -10.42 15.65 3.17
CA SER A 302 -10.53 17.07 3.49
C SER A 302 -9.33 17.84 2.95
N LEU A 303 -9.54 19.08 2.52
CA LEU A 303 -8.47 19.98 2.09
C LEU A 303 -8.22 21.03 3.17
N VAL A 304 -6.96 21.38 3.39
CA VAL A 304 -6.54 22.36 4.40
C VAL A 304 -5.36 23.15 3.83
N LEU A 305 -5.29 24.46 4.09
CA LEU A 305 -4.25 25.33 3.57
C LEU A 305 -3.05 25.42 4.50
N HIS A 306 -1.86 25.54 3.89
CA HIS A 306 -0.66 25.97 4.57
C HIS A 306 0.00 27.14 3.83
N SER A 307 0.69 27.99 4.60
CA SER A 307 1.55 29.07 4.09
C SER A 307 2.83 28.52 3.49
#